data_AF-A0A0J9XQ16-F1
#
_entry.id   AF-A0A0J9XQ16-F1
#
_cell.length_a   1.000
_cell.length_b   1.000
_cell.length_c   1.000
_cell.angle_alpha   90.00
_cell.angle_beta   90.00
_cell.angle_gamma   90.00
#
_symmetry.space_group_name_H-M   'P 1'
#
loop_
_entity.id
_entity.type
_entity.pdbx_description
1 polymer ?
#
loop_
_entity_poly.entity_id
_entity_poly.type
_entity_poly.pdbx_seq_one_letter_code
_entity_poly.pdbx_strand_id
1 'polypeptide(L)'
;RKNNTIFACQSNITATSTSAEMFLAYDIIIFDYGLMHRILGTSECIANYLDGGFMRSVWCLSHTSSLFLLLIALFFLIKPIWLLWPALLMQSSYALGLAVLTMATAPKMLDALSGKVDTEFGTAFTVYLMGFTSNWLFTFVLWHHYWYVEEKLKVISSKNAPTIL
;
A
#
# COMPACT_ATOMS: atom_id res chain seq x y z
N ARG A 1 29.52 15.45 6.23
CA ARG A 1 28.36 15.89 7.04
C ARG A 1 27.20 16.21 6.10
N LYS A 2 26.27 15.27 5.88
CA LYS A 2 24.94 15.60 5.37
C LYS A 2 23.96 14.55 5.88
N ASN A 3 23.41 14.89 7.05
CA ASN A 3 22.31 14.21 7.68
C ASN A 3 21.05 14.30 6.80
N ASN A 4 20.28 13.21 6.84
CA ASN A 4 18.82 13.22 6.99
C ASN A 4 17.92 13.51 5.79
N THR A 5 18.04 12.74 4.73
CA THR A 5 16.86 12.48 3.89
C THR A 5 16.93 11.07 3.31
N ILE A 6 16.52 10.07 4.10
CA ILE A 6 16.37 8.67 3.67
C ILE A 6 15.53 8.54 2.38
N PHE A 7 14.68 9.55 2.12
CA PHE A 7 13.76 9.60 1.00
C PHE A 7 14.12 10.57 -0.12
N ALA A 8 15.16 11.42 0.01
CA ALA A 8 15.48 12.36 -1.05
C ALA A 8 16.45 11.71 -2.05
N CYS A 9 16.05 11.69 -3.31
CA CYS A 9 16.92 11.20 -4.38
C CYS A 9 17.68 12.37 -5.03
N GLN A 10 18.70 12.05 -5.82
CA GLN A 10 19.35 13.06 -6.64
C GLN A 10 18.39 13.47 -7.76
N SER A 11 17.69 14.58 -7.55
CA SER A 11 16.90 15.25 -8.58
C SER A 11 17.54 16.61 -8.86
N ASN A 12 17.68 17.02 -10.12
CA ASN A 12 18.22 18.34 -10.51
C ASN A 12 17.23 19.50 -10.21
N ILE A 13 16.37 19.30 -9.22
CA ILE A 13 15.27 20.18 -8.81
C ILE A 13 15.82 21.14 -7.75
N THR A 14 15.74 22.43 -8.04
CA THR A 14 16.28 23.50 -7.19
C THR A 14 15.29 23.86 -6.08
N ALA A 15 15.77 24.47 -4.99
CA ALA A 15 14.92 24.90 -3.86
C ALA A 15 13.88 25.98 -4.24
N THR A 16 13.91 26.48 -5.48
CA THR A 16 12.96 27.44 -6.05
C THR A 16 11.86 26.79 -6.91
N SER A 17 11.89 25.47 -7.09
CA SER A 17 10.91 24.73 -7.87
C SER A 17 9.52 24.71 -7.20
N THR A 18 8.49 24.45 -8.00
CA THR A 18 7.10 24.40 -7.49
C THR A 18 6.91 23.26 -6.49
N SER A 19 5.90 23.35 -5.61
CA SER A 19 5.61 22.30 -4.62
C SER A 19 5.34 20.92 -5.26
N ALA A 20 4.79 20.90 -6.47
CA ALA A 20 4.60 19.67 -7.25
C ALA A 20 5.92 19.06 -7.71
N GLU A 21 6.87 19.89 -8.17
CA GLU A 21 8.22 19.45 -8.55
C GLU A 21 9.03 19.01 -7.33
N MET A 22 8.90 19.70 -6.19
CA MET A 22 9.54 19.26 -4.95
C MET A 22 9.04 17.89 -4.50
N PHE A 23 7.78 17.54 -4.76
CA PHE A 23 7.24 16.22 -4.45
C PHE A 23 7.88 15.10 -5.30
N LEU A 24 8.31 15.41 -6.54
CA LEU A 24 9.04 14.47 -7.41
C LEU A 24 10.47 14.15 -6.91
N ALA A 25 11.02 14.94 -5.99
CA ALA A 25 12.35 14.72 -5.41
C ALA A 25 12.37 13.68 -4.28
N TYR A 26 11.20 13.17 -3.86
CA TYR A 26 11.07 12.23 -2.75
C TYR A 26 10.52 10.87 -3.21
N ASP A 27 11.26 9.80 -2.91
CA ASP A 27 10.82 8.42 -3.09
C ASP A 27 10.02 7.97 -1.86
N ILE A 28 8.74 8.33 -1.79
CA ILE A 28 7.83 7.83 -0.75
C ILE A 28 7.11 6.60 -1.30
N ILE A 29 7.55 5.42 -0.88
CA ILE A 29 6.86 4.16 -1.08
C ILE A 29 6.46 3.65 0.30
N ILE A 30 5.17 3.35 0.49
CA ILE A 30 4.63 2.91 1.79
C ILE A 30 5.35 1.62 2.22
N PHE A 31 5.91 1.61 3.43
CA PHE A 31 6.75 0.56 4.03
C PHE A 31 8.15 0.35 3.44
N ASP A 32 8.57 1.18 2.49
CA ASP A 32 9.91 1.11 1.91
C ASP A 32 10.71 2.38 2.30
N TYR A 33 11.58 2.22 3.30
CA TYR A 33 12.46 3.26 3.81
C TYR A 33 13.80 3.29 3.04
N GLY A 34 13.75 3.33 1.71
CA GLY A 34 14.94 3.36 0.85
C GLY A 34 15.56 1.99 0.55
N LEU A 35 14.81 0.91 0.80
CA LEU A 35 15.18 -0.47 0.49
C LEU A 35 15.25 -0.69 -1.03
N MET A 36 14.23 -0.30 -1.80
CA MET A 36 14.30 -0.45 -3.26
C MET A 36 15.37 0.44 -3.89
N HIS A 37 15.67 1.61 -3.30
CA HIS A 37 16.75 2.48 -3.79
C HIS A 37 18.09 1.76 -3.73
N ARG A 38 18.34 1.09 -2.59
CA ARG A 38 19.57 0.33 -2.36
C ARG A 38 19.64 -0.97 -3.17
N ILE A 39 18.50 -1.63 -3.43
CA ILE A 39 18.43 -2.89 -4.21
C ILE A 39 18.59 -2.64 -5.72
N LEU A 40 17.96 -1.58 -6.24
CA LEU A 40 17.97 -1.26 -7.68
C LEU A 40 19.24 -0.50 -8.10
N GLY A 41 19.91 0.18 -7.16
CA GLY A 41 21.18 0.88 -7.41
C GLY A 41 21.04 2.07 -8.36
N THR A 42 19.87 2.71 -8.41
CA THR A 42 19.61 3.86 -9.29
C THR A 42 20.05 5.17 -8.64
N SER A 43 20.69 6.06 -9.41
CA SER A 43 21.07 7.42 -8.96
C SER A 43 19.88 8.37 -8.90
N GLU A 44 18.90 8.17 -9.78
CA GLU A 44 17.66 8.94 -9.89
C GLU A 44 16.55 8.36 -8.98
N CYS A 45 15.48 9.14 -8.74
CA CYS A 45 14.31 8.65 -8.00
C CYS A 45 13.65 7.45 -8.71
N ILE A 46 13.37 6.40 -7.95
CA ILE A 46 12.63 5.21 -8.38
C ILE A 46 11.24 5.60 -8.88
N ALA A 47 10.65 6.66 -8.32
CA ALA A 47 9.39 7.24 -8.76
C ALA A 47 9.40 7.68 -10.23
N ASN A 48 10.54 8.09 -10.79
CA ASN A 48 10.65 8.42 -12.22
C ASN A 48 10.56 7.17 -13.12
N TYR A 49 10.91 6.00 -12.61
CA TYR A 49 10.86 4.74 -13.36
C TYR A 49 9.51 4.01 -13.24
N LEU A 50 8.69 4.35 -12.23
CA LEU A 50 7.44 3.65 -11.88
C LEU A 50 6.23 4.59 -11.93
N ASP A 51 5.98 5.16 -13.11
CA ASP A 51 4.82 6.01 -13.48
C ASP A 51 4.84 7.49 -13.06
N GLY A 52 5.95 8.00 -12.50
CA GLY A 52 6.05 9.38 -12.02
C GLY A 52 5.24 9.58 -10.74
N GLY A 53 5.81 10.23 -9.72
CA GLY A 53 5.24 10.31 -8.36
C GLY A 53 3.75 10.74 -8.26
N PHE A 54 3.19 11.37 -9.30
CA PHE A 54 1.78 11.74 -9.39
C PHE A 54 0.81 10.54 -9.26
N MET A 55 1.04 9.42 -9.94
CA MET A 55 0.16 8.25 -9.83
C MET A 55 0.18 7.63 -8.43
N ARG A 56 1.34 7.65 -7.75
CA ARG A 56 1.49 7.21 -6.36
C ARG A 56 0.76 8.13 -5.37
N SER A 57 0.80 9.44 -5.61
CA SER A 57 0.07 10.42 -4.79
C SER A 57 -1.45 10.24 -4.91
N VAL A 58 -1.96 10.10 -6.14
CA VAL A 58 -3.38 9.82 -6.40
C VAL A 58 -3.80 8.48 -5.79
N TRP A 59 -2.93 7.48 -5.84
CA TRP A 59 -3.15 6.19 -5.17
C TRP A 59 -3.23 6.35 -3.64
N CYS A 60 -2.30 7.06 -3.01
CA CYS A 60 -2.34 7.33 -1.57
C CYS A 60 -3.61 8.08 -1.15
N LEU A 61 -4.03 9.09 -1.93
CA LEU A 61 -5.24 9.86 -1.65
C LEU A 61 -6.51 8.99 -1.78
N SER A 62 -6.60 8.18 -2.84
CA SER A 62 -7.74 7.28 -3.03
C SER A 62 -7.78 6.17 -1.97
N HIS A 63 -6.63 5.63 -1.58
CA HIS A 63 -6.51 4.63 -0.53
C HIS A 63 -6.91 5.19 0.85
N THR A 64 -6.40 6.39 1.21
CA THR A 64 -6.77 7.09 2.46
C THR A 64 -8.27 7.39 2.50
N SER A 65 -8.83 7.86 1.39
CA SER A 65 -10.27 8.14 1.28
C SER A 65 -11.11 6.86 1.45
N SER A 66 -10.64 5.74 0.88
CA SER A 66 -11.33 4.44 0.97
C SER A 66 -11.32 3.87 2.39
N LEU A 67 -10.20 3.98 3.11
CA LEU A 67 -10.10 3.60 4.53
C LEU A 67 -10.94 4.51 5.44
N PHE A 68 -11.03 5.80 5.12
CA PHE A 68 -11.89 6.72 5.85
C PHE A 68 -13.37 6.39 5.65
N LEU A 69 -13.78 6.08 4.42
CA LEU A 69 -15.14 5.60 4.11
C LEU A 69 -15.45 4.28 4.82
N LEU A 70 -14.48 3.36 4.91
CA LEU A 70 -14.60 2.12 5.67
C LEU A 70 -14.86 2.39 7.17
N LEU A 71 -14.11 3.30 7.79
CA LEU A 71 -14.35 3.70 9.18
C LEU A 71 -15.77 4.25 9.35
N ILE A 72 -16.19 5.18 8.48
CA ILE A 72 -17.55 5.72 8.52
C ILE A 72 -18.59 4.60 8.34
N ALA A 73 -18.37 3.67 7.42
CA ALA A 73 -19.28 2.57 7.17
C ALA A 73 -19.42 1.66 8.41
N LEU A 74 -18.32 1.31 9.06
CA LEU A 74 -18.30 0.47 10.26
C LEU A 74 -19.02 1.13 11.45
N PHE A 75 -18.86 2.43 11.65
CA PHE A 75 -19.47 3.13 12.79
C PHE A 75 -20.92 3.55 12.56
N PHE A 76 -21.29 3.95 11.34
CA PHE A 76 -22.57 4.62 11.08
C PHE A 76 -23.53 3.85 10.17
N LEU A 77 -23.06 2.90 9.36
CA LEU A 77 -23.86 2.33 8.26
C LEU A 77 -23.88 0.79 8.32
N ILE A 78 -24.82 0.24 9.09
CA ILE A 78 -25.03 -1.21 9.27
C ILE A 78 -25.55 -1.91 7.98
N LYS A 79 -26.00 -1.17 6.95
CA LYS A 79 -26.83 -1.74 5.87
C LYS A 79 -26.25 -1.76 4.44
N PRO A 80 -25.46 -0.79 3.94
CA PRO A 80 -25.03 -0.85 2.54
C PRO A 80 -23.72 -1.63 2.37
N ILE A 81 -23.81 -2.92 2.04
CA ILE A 81 -22.66 -3.76 1.62
C ILE A 81 -21.88 -3.12 0.46
N TRP A 82 -22.58 -2.38 -0.40
CA TRP A 82 -22.00 -1.75 -1.58
C TRP A 82 -20.89 -0.73 -1.21
N LEU A 83 -20.98 -0.12 -0.03
CA LEU A 83 -20.00 0.86 0.44
C LEU A 83 -18.69 0.20 0.92
N LEU A 84 -18.68 -1.11 1.16
CA LEU A 84 -17.46 -1.86 1.53
C LEU A 84 -16.60 -2.19 0.30
N TRP A 85 -17.18 -2.22 -0.90
CA TRP A 85 -16.49 -2.62 -2.13
C TRP A 85 -15.29 -1.74 -2.49
N PRO A 86 -15.37 -0.39 -2.44
CA PRO A 86 -14.22 0.46 -2.72
C PRO A 86 -13.04 0.19 -1.78
N ALA A 87 -13.32 -0.07 -0.49
CA ALA A 87 -12.30 -0.41 0.50
C ALA A 87 -11.69 -1.79 0.21
N LEU A 88 -12.53 -2.78 -0.08
CA LEU A 88 -12.09 -4.14 -0.38
C LEU A 88 -11.22 -4.21 -1.64
N LEU A 89 -11.63 -3.51 -2.71
CA LEU A 89 -10.89 -3.47 -3.97
C LEU A 89 -9.57 -2.72 -3.84
N MET A 90 -9.57 -1.54 -3.22
CA MET A 90 -8.34 -0.75 -3.02
C MET A 90 -7.34 -1.45 -2.10
N GLN A 91 -7.83 -2.15 -1.07
CA GLN A 91 -6.98 -2.89 -0.15
C GLN A 91 -6.38 -4.14 -0.83
N SER A 92 -7.20 -4.87 -1.60
CA SER A 92 -6.75 -6.08 -2.31
C SER A 92 -5.75 -5.75 -3.42
N SER A 93 -5.98 -4.67 -4.17
CA SER A 93 -5.05 -4.20 -5.21
C SER A 93 -3.73 -3.73 -4.61
N TYR A 94 -3.75 -3.07 -3.45
CA TYR A 94 -2.55 -2.67 -2.73
C TYR A 94 -1.75 -3.88 -2.21
N ALA A 95 -2.43 -4.86 -1.61
CA ALA A 95 -1.81 -6.11 -1.16
C ALA A 95 -1.18 -6.90 -2.32
N LEU A 96 -1.90 -6.99 -3.45
CA LEU A 96 -1.39 -7.62 -4.68
C LEU A 96 -0.21 -6.85 -5.27
N GLY A 97 -0.27 -5.52 -5.31
CA GLY A 97 0.81 -4.66 -5.79
C GLY A 97 2.10 -4.85 -5.00
N LEU A 98 2.01 -4.90 -3.66
CA LEU A 98 3.16 -5.20 -2.81
C LEU A 98 3.69 -6.63 -3.02
N ALA A 99 2.80 -7.62 -3.22
CA ALA A 99 3.22 -8.99 -3.49
C ALA A 99 3.97 -9.12 -4.83
N VAL A 100 3.45 -8.49 -5.89
CA VAL A 100 4.11 -8.46 -7.21
C VAL A 100 5.44 -7.73 -7.12
N LEU A 101 5.51 -6.60 -6.43
CA LEU A 101 6.76 -5.87 -6.22
C LEU A 101 7.77 -6.73 -5.48
N THR A 102 7.35 -7.39 -4.40
CA THR A 102 8.20 -8.32 -3.63
C THR A 102 8.70 -9.47 -4.50
N MET A 103 7.85 -10.05 -5.36
CA MET A 103 8.28 -11.11 -6.29
C MET A 103 9.26 -10.59 -7.35
N ALA A 104 9.03 -9.39 -7.89
CA ALA A 104 9.91 -8.78 -8.88
C ALA A 104 11.29 -8.44 -8.30
N THR A 105 11.35 -8.06 -7.02
CA THR A 105 12.60 -7.73 -6.33
C THR A 105 13.22 -8.92 -5.59
N ALA A 106 12.50 -10.02 -5.40
CA ALA A 106 12.97 -11.24 -4.73
C ALA A 106 14.36 -11.74 -5.18
N PRO A 107 14.69 -11.86 -6.49
CA PRO A 107 16.02 -12.31 -6.90
C PRO A 107 17.12 -11.34 -6.44
N LYS A 108 16.87 -10.02 -6.57
CA LYS A 108 17.82 -8.98 -6.15
C LYS A 108 17.95 -8.90 -4.63
N MET A 109 16.88 -9.19 -3.91
CA MET A 109 16.89 -9.28 -2.45
C MET A 109 17.71 -10.48 -1.97
N LEU A 110 17.58 -11.63 -2.64
CA LEU A 110 18.37 -12.82 -2.35
C LEU A 110 19.86 -12.59 -2.64
N ASP A 111 20.19 -11.92 -3.75
CA ASP A 111 21.58 -11.53 -4.05
C ASP A 111 22.15 -10.59 -2.99
N ALA A 112 21.38 -9.61 -2.54
CA ALA A 112 21.77 -8.68 -1.46
C ALA A 112 21.92 -9.38 -0.10
N LEU A 113 21.07 -10.37 0.19
CA LEU A 113 21.14 -11.18 1.41
C LEU A 113 22.29 -12.21 1.40
N SER A 114 22.65 -12.72 0.21
CA SER A 114 23.78 -13.63 0.01
C SER A 114 25.14 -12.92 0.11
N GLY A 115 25.15 -11.60 -0.13
CA GLY A 115 26.31 -10.73 0.06
C GLY A 115 26.55 -10.32 1.53
N LYS A 116 27.19 -9.16 1.72
CA LYS A 116 27.43 -8.59 3.05
C LYS A 116 26.15 -7.94 3.57
N VAL A 117 25.45 -8.61 4.49
CA VAL A 117 24.23 -8.07 5.11
C VAL A 117 24.60 -6.98 6.10
N ASP A 118 24.42 -5.72 5.71
CA ASP A 118 24.51 -4.59 6.63
C ASP A 118 23.30 -4.54 7.57
N THR A 119 23.51 -4.16 8.83
CA THR A 119 22.44 -4.07 9.84
C THR A 119 21.32 -3.12 9.42
N GLU A 120 21.65 -2.01 8.77
CA GLU A 120 20.65 -1.05 8.25
C GLU A 120 19.75 -1.68 7.18
N PHE A 121 20.33 -2.47 6.26
CA PHE A 121 19.58 -3.19 5.23
C PHE A 121 18.66 -4.24 5.86
N GLY A 122 19.17 -5.00 6.83
CA GLY A 122 18.38 -5.98 7.57
C GLY A 122 17.19 -5.36 8.31
N THR A 123 17.37 -4.18 8.91
CA THR A 123 16.25 -3.45 9.56
C THR A 123 15.21 -2.97 8.55
N ALA A 124 15.62 -2.37 7.43
CA ALA A 124 14.69 -1.91 6.39
C ALA A 124 13.90 -3.08 5.77
N PHE A 125 14.58 -4.21 5.53
CA PHE A 125 13.94 -5.43 5.03
C PHE A 125 12.94 -6.02 6.04
N THR A 126 13.28 -6.03 7.32
CA THR A 126 12.37 -6.54 8.37
C THR A 126 11.14 -5.66 8.51
N VAL A 127 11.30 -4.34 8.45
CA VAL A 127 10.17 -3.39 8.47
C VAL A 127 9.28 -3.57 7.24
N TYR A 128 9.87 -3.75 6.06
CA TYR A 128 9.13 -4.04 4.83
C TYR A 128 8.33 -5.35 4.94
N LEU A 129 8.95 -6.44 5.41
CA LEU A 129 8.28 -7.72 5.63
C LEU A 129 7.15 -7.62 6.65
N MET A 130 7.37 -6.92 7.77
CA MET A 130 6.35 -6.71 8.79
C MET A 130 5.16 -5.92 8.24
N GLY A 131 5.42 -4.88 7.44
CA GLY A 131 4.39 -4.13 6.73
C GLY A 131 3.63 -4.99 5.73
N PHE A 132 4.33 -5.78 4.93
CA PHE A 132 3.74 -6.71 3.96
C PHE A 132 2.81 -7.73 4.64
N THR A 133 3.28 -8.41 5.71
CA THR A 133 2.49 -9.38 6.45
C THR A 133 1.28 -8.72 7.14
N SER A 134 1.46 -7.55 7.76
CA SER A 134 0.36 -6.83 8.40
C SER A 134 -0.71 -6.41 7.40
N ASN A 135 -0.29 -5.93 6.23
CA ASN A 135 -1.19 -5.55 5.14
C ASN A 135 -1.97 -6.76 4.60
N TRP A 136 -1.30 -7.92 4.49
CA TRP A 136 -1.93 -9.17 4.10
C TRP A 136 -2.97 -9.65 5.12
N LEU A 137 -2.62 -9.63 6.41
CA LEU A 137 -3.53 -9.97 7.51
C LEU A 137 -4.74 -9.04 7.55
N PHE A 138 -4.55 -7.73 7.37
CA PHE A 138 -5.65 -6.78 7.33
C PHE A 138 -6.60 -7.05 6.15
N THR A 139 -6.04 -7.35 4.98
CA THR A 139 -6.83 -7.74 3.79
C THR A 139 -7.64 -9.01 4.04
N PHE A 140 -7.03 -10.01 4.68
CA PHE A 140 -7.70 -11.25 5.07
C PHE A 140 -8.86 -11.01 6.04
N VAL A 141 -8.65 -10.20 7.08
CA VAL A 141 -9.70 -9.84 8.05
C VAL A 141 -10.85 -9.10 7.38
N LEU A 142 -10.56 -8.17 6.47
CA LEU A 142 -11.57 -7.42 5.72
C LEU A 142 -12.42 -8.32 4.83
N TRP A 143 -11.80 -9.27 4.12
CA TRP A 143 -12.52 -10.26 3.32
C TRP A 143 -13.40 -11.16 4.18
N HIS A 144 -12.90 -11.63 5.33
CA HIS A 144 -13.71 -12.41 6.26
C HIS A 144 -14.90 -11.62 6.80
N HIS A 145 -14.70 -10.35 7.16
CA HIS A 145 -15.78 -9.48 7.60
C HIS A 145 -16.82 -9.27 6.50
N TYR A 146 -16.38 -9.05 5.25
CA TYR A 146 -17.26 -8.92 4.10
C TYR A 146 -18.16 -10.16 3.92
N TRP A 147 -17.58 -11.35 3.89
CA TRP A 147 -18.33 -12.60 3.73
C TRP A 147 -19.31 -12.85 4.88
N TYR A 148 -18.90 -12.57 6.12
CA TYR A 148 -19.78 -12.69 7.27
C TYR A 148 -21.02 -11.77 7.15
N VAL A 149 -20.83 -10.51 6.74
CA VAL A 149 -21.94 -9.57 6.53
C VAL A 149 -22.82 -10.01 5.36
N GLU A 150 -22.22 -10.50 4.27
CA GLU A 150 -22.93 -11.02 3.11
C GLU A 150 -23.84 -12.20 3.48
N GLU A 151 -23.32 -13.16 4.26
CA GLU A 151 -24.08 -14.31 4.71
C GLU A 151 -25.24 -13.89 5.65
N LYS A 152 -24.98 -12.99 6.59
CA LYS A 152 -26.02 -12.42 7.47
C LYS A 152 -27.15 -11.77 6.67
N LEU A 153 -26.83 -10.99 5.63
CA LEU A 153 -27.83 -10.35 4.78
C LEU A 153 -28.60 -11.37 3.92
N LYS A 154 -27.94 -12.41 3.39
CA LYS A 154 -28.61 -13.51 2.67
C LYS A 154 -29.65 -14.20 3.57
N VAL A 155 -29.30 -14.49 4.82
CA VAL A 155 -30.22 -15.11 5.80
C VAL A 155 -31.41 -14.20 6.13
N ILE A 156 -31.18 -12.90 6.33
CA ILE A 156 -32.26 -11.92 6.60
C ILE A 156 -33.19 -11.79 5.39
N SER A 157 -32.63 -11.71 4.18
CA SER A 157 -33.40 -11.65 2.93
C SER A 157 -34.29 -12.88 2.77
N SER A 158 -33.74 -14.07 3.02
CA SER A 158 -34.50 -15.33 2.95
C SER A 158 -35.63 -15.43 3.97
N LYS A 159 -35.50 -14.82 5.15
CA LYS A 159 -36.58 -14.79 6.17
C LYS A 159 -37.70 -13.81 5.84
N ASN A 160 -37.41 -12.78 5.04
CA ASN A 160 -38.37 -11.74 4.66
C ASN A 160 -39.07 -12.03 3.31
N ALA A 161 -38.74 -13.14 2.64
CA ALA A 161 -39.47 -13.58 1.47
C ALA A 161 -40.88 -14.03 1.89
N PRO A 162 -41.97 -13.44 1.35
CA PRO A 162 -43.31 -13.86 1.70
C PRO A 162 -43.50 -15.30 1.23
N THR A 163 -43.83 -16.20 2.16
CA THR A 163 -44.42 -17.51 1.86
C THR A 163 -45.72 -17.26 1.11
N ILE A 164 -45.66 -17.33 -0.22
CA ILE A 164 -46.84 -17.39 -1.08
C ILE A 164 -47.38 -18.81 -0.90
N LEU A 165 -48.45 -18.93 -0.10
CA LEU A 165 -49.30 -20.12 -0.01
C LEU A 165 -50.66 -19.77 -0.60
#